data_AF-A0A964P7S8-F1
#
_entry.id   AF-A0A964P7S8-F1
#
_cell.length_a   1.000
_cell.length_b   1.000
_cell.length_c   1.000
_cell.angle_alpha   90.00
_cell.angle_beta   90.00
_cell.angle_gamma   90.00
#
_symmetry.space_group_name_H-M   'P 1'
#
loop_
_entity.id
_entity.type
_entity.pdbx_description
1 polymer ?
#
loop_
_entity_poly.entity_id
_entity_poly.type
_entity_poly.pdbx_seq_one_letter_code
_entity_poly.pdbx_strand_id
1 'polypeptide(L)'
;MRFLKILSLAAFLALAAMLAADSGGPKDPPKIDVKKDDEKKPEPKIDSHDDTLLRRANIATDGPALVDFLKKRILPESERSEVEQMVRRLGHANYRTRELAMQELIARGISSVDVLRTYSLPPLVKGGSVASFDLELLRRIDRSILSIYERDVGAEVVGAVIRVAADKKSAGLVEALIGYLPFADNDALLDELRFALAKNTLKDGKANAALVSALTDRSALRRATAAEVLARAAYAGHKDAIRTALTDPDPLVRFRTARALAFAQQRDAIPTLIDTLADLPISIAWQAEDFLLNLAATSTAPTVSMGNDKETRAKCKDAWHAWWKAQGDKVDLAKLEETPRLLGRTLVVLLDQNTILELGADNQPRWEIKTVVFPLDAQLLGEDRVLVAEHHANRISERNLRGDVVWQKGVVAPLVAQRLANGNTFVSTDHQFLEFDKNGNETMQINLGGNGLGDRKILKAMKLPNDEIVCLRADARIVRYDKNGKELHSFPVNIGLRLYGGRIHMLPNGRVLVPQNQEGKVLEYDSQGKVIWETSIPSPIAATRLSNGNTLITSMDPNIGAVEVNRAGVHVWSYQHSSNTRVTRATRR
;
A
#
# COMPACT_ATOMS: atom_id res chain seq x y z
N MET A 1 62.31 -53.74 -30.52
CA MET A 1 62.40 -53.15 -29.15
C MET A 1 61.05 -52.51 -28.86
N ARG A 2 60.13 -53.14 -28.13
CA ARG A 2 60.06 -53.23 -26.65
C ARG A 2 59.96 -51.85 -26.01
N PHE A 3 58.72 -51.41 -25.72
CA PHE A 3 58.11 -51.21 -24.38
C PHE A 3 58.04 -49.69 -24.11
N LEU A 4 56.99 -49.05 -23.60
CA LEU A 4 55.86 -49.46 -22.75
C LEU A 4 54.82 -48.31 -22.81
N LYS A 5 53.51 -48.60 -22.96
CA LYS A 5 52.41 -47.88 -22.30
C LYS A 5 51.09 -48.64 -22.47
N ILE A 6 50.46 -48.92 -21.34
CA ILE A 6 49.29 -49.75 -21.11
C ILE A 6 48.21 -48.86 -20.44
N LEU A 7 46.92 -49.20 -20.68
CA LEU A 7 45.64 -48.71 -20.10
C LEU A 7 45.15 -47.33 -20.62
N SER A 8 43.88 -47.10 -21.04
CA SER A 8 42.62 -47.87 -21.16
C SER A 8 41.71 -47.10 -22.17
N LEU A 9 41.30 -47.65 -23.31
CA LEU A 9 40.05 -48.38 -23.61
C LEU A 9 38.71 -47.66 -23.29
N ALA A 10 37.92 -47.47 -24.36
CA ALA A 10 36.46 -47.31 -24.45
C ALA A 10 35.82 -45.90 -24.43
N ALA A 11 35.82 -45.23 -25.58
CA ALA A 11 34.67 -44.51 -26.14
C ALA A 11 34.99 -44.18 -27.61
N PHE A 12 33.98 -44.10 -28.49
CA PHE A 12 34.04 -43.95 -29.95
C PHE A 12 34.15 -45.23 -30.78
N LEU A 13 33.01 -45.92 -30.95
CA LEU A 13 32.58 -46.48 -32.25
C LEU A 13 31.16 -47.03 -32.13
N ALA A 14 30.16 -46.17 -32.32
CA ALA A 14 28.79 -46.54 -32.72
C ALA A 14 27.99 -45.27 -33.05
N LEU A 15 28.31 -44.62 -34.17
CA LEU A 15 27.46 -43.62 -34.80
C LEU A 15 27.46 -43.90 -36.30
N ALA A 16 26.27 -43.85 -36.90
CA ALA A 16 25.94 -44.15 -38.30
C ALA A 16 25.69 -45.62 -38.66
N ALA A 17 24.46 -46.10 -38.38
CA ALA A 17 23.54 -46.69 -39.36
C ALA A 17 22.35 -47.37 -38.67
N MET A 18 21.23 -46.65 -38.52
CA MET A 18 19.88 -47.23 -38.64
C MET A 18 18.86 -46.09 -38.73
N LEU A 19 18.55 -45.72 -39.98
CA LEU A 19 17.35 -45.00 -40.41
C LEU A 19 16.35 -46.07 -40.88
N ALA A 20 15.22 -46.23 -40.18
CA ALA A 20 13.89 -46.54 -40.74
C ALA A 20 12.88 -46.89 -39.62
N ALA A 21 11.70 -46.28 -39.68
CA ALA A 21 10.51 -46.41 -38.81
C ALA A 21 10.70 -45.83 -37.39
N ASP A 22 9.84 -44.96 -36.85
CA ASP A 22 8.41 -44.74 -37.05
C ASP A 22 8.06 -43.28 -36.72
N SER A 23 7.21 -42.67 -37.52
CA SER A 23 6.75 -41.28 -37.39
C SER A 23 5.64 -41.18 -36.35
N GLY A 24 5.96 -40.71 -35.15
CA GLY A 24 4.98 -40.33 -34.12
C GLY A 24 5.21 -38.89 -33.68
N GLY A 25 4.26 -37.99 -33.95
CA GLY A 25 4.25 -36.61 -33.46
C GLY A 25 4.26 -36.51 -31.93
N PRO A 26 4.33 -35.30 -31.35
CA PRO A 26 4.44 -35.11 -29.90
C PRO A 26 3.25 -35.77 -29.21
N LYS A 27 3.53 -36.80 -28.40
CA LYS A 27 2.53 -37.49 -27.59
C LYS A 27 2.12 -36.56 -26.44
N ASP A 28 0.80 -36.40 -26.26
CA ASP A 28 0.23 -35.72 -25.10
C ASP A 28 0.82 -36.27 -23.79
N PRO A 29 1.06 -35.42 -22.78
CA PRO A 29 1.55 -35.90 -21.49
C PRO A 29 0.54 -36.89 -20.88
N PRO A 30 1.01 -37.92 -20.14
CA PRO A 30 0.15 -38.98 -19.64
C PRO A 30 -0.90 -38.38 -18.69
N LYS A 31 -2.17 -38.73 -18.92
CA LYS A 31 -3.25 -38.48 -17.96
C LYS A 31 -2.88 -39.18 -16.65
N ILE A 32 -2.61 -38.37 -15.63
CA ILE A 32 -2.51 -38.86 -14.25
C ILE A 32 -3.95 -39.15 -13.81
N ASP A 33 -4.31 -40.43 -13.78
CA ASP A 33 -5.50 -40.89 -13.06
C ASP A 33 -5.26 -40.66 -11.57
N VAL A 34 -5.81 -39.56 -11.06
CA VAL A 34 -5.86 -39.28 -9.62
C VAL A 34 -6.77 -40.32 -8.99
N LYS A 35 -6.17 -41.35 -8.40
CA LYS A 35 -6.86 -42.21 -7.43
C LYS A 35 -7.38 -41.31 -6.31
N LYS A 36 -8.71 -41.22 -6.21
CA LYS A 36 -9.42 -40.72 -5.03
C LYS A 36 -9.14 -41.66 -3.87
N ASP A 37 -8.09 -41.37 -3.11
CA ASP A 37 -7.94 -41.80 -1.72
C ASP A 37 -7.07 -40.74 -1.02
N ASP A 38 -7.62 -39.52 -0.93
CA ASP A 38 -7.19 -38.56 0.07
C ASP A 38 -8.32 -38.49 1.10
N GLU A 39 -8.10 -39.12 2.26
CA GLU A 39 -8.72 -38.66 3.50
C GLU A 39 -8.62 -37.14 3.51
N LYS A 40 -9.77 -36.46 3.40
CA LYS A 40 -9.85 -35.01 3.59
C LYS A 40 -9.28 -34.71 4.97
N LYS A 41 -7.99 -34.41 5.04
CA LYS A 41 -7.42 -33.64 6.13
C LYS A 41 -8.35 -32.43 6.26
N PRO A 42 -8.96 -32.19 7.44
CA PRO A 42 -9.86 -31.09 7.60
C PRO A 42 -9.15 -29.84 7.09
N GLU A 43 -9.82 -29.10 6.22
CA GLU A 43 -9.35 -27.77 5.83
C GLU A 43 -8.97 -27.05 7.13
N PRO A 44 -7.75 -26.49 7.25
CA PRO A 44 -7.41 -25.77 8.44
C PRO A 44 -8.48 -24.69 8.59
N LYS A 45 -9.27 -24.77 9.66
CA LYS A 45 -10.07 -23.65 10.12
C LYS A 45 -9.04 -22.60 10.51
N ILE A 46 -8.67 -21.75 9.56
CA ILE A 46 -7.93 -20.55 9.86
C ILE A 46 -8.92 -19.71 10.64
N ASP A 47 -8.86 -19.81 11.97
CA ASP A 47 -9.40 -18.77 12.85
C ASP A 47 -9.00 -17.43 12.23
N SER A 48 -9.90 -16.44 12.23
CA SER A 48 -9.57 -15.16 11.62
C SER A 48 -8.21 -14.72 12.19
N HIS A 49 -7.29 -14.30 11.34
CA HIS A 49 -5.93 -13.95 11.79
C HIS A 49 -5.97 -12.95 12.96
N ASP A 50 -7.00 -12.11 12.98
CA ASP A 50 -7.33 -11.22 14.09
C ASP A 50 -7.66 -11.97 15.39
N ASP A 51 -8.51 -13.01 15.37
CA ASP A 51 -8.75 -13.85 16.56
C ASP A 51 -7.46 -14.48 17.09
N THR A 52 -6.56 -14.92 16.20
CA THR A 52 -5.26 -15.47 16.59
C THR A 52 -4.38 -14.39 17.24
N LEU A 53 -4.33 -13.20 16.64
CA LEU A 53 -3.56 -12.06 17.14
C LEU A 53 -4.07 -11.62 18.52
N LEU A 54 -5.39 -11.52 18.70
CA LEU A 54 -6.03 -11.15 19.97
C LEU A 54 -5.75 -12.18 21.07
N ARG A 55 -5.87 -13.48 20.76
CA ARG A 55 -5.56 -14.55 21.72
C ARG A 55 -4.10 -14.54 22.15
N ARG A 56 -3.16 -14.32 21.22
CA ARG A 56 -1.71 -14.18 21.55
C ARG A 56 -1.43 -12.98 22.44
N ALA A 57 -2.19 -11.90 22.27
CA ALA A 57 -2.13 -10.71 23.11
C ALA A 57 -2.92 -10.82 24.43
N ASN A 58 -3.50 -12.00 24.75
CA ASN A 58 -4.40 -12.22 25.90
C ASN A 58 -5.59 -11.25 25.95
N ILE A 59 -6.12 -10.87 24.79
CA ILE A 59 -7.32 -10.03 24.67
C ILE A 59 -8.53 -10.92 24.39
N ALA A 60 -9.59 -10.75 25.19
CA ALA A 60 -10.86 -11.44 24.98
C ALA A 60 -11.50 -11.00 23.66
N THR A 61 -12.12 -11.94 22.95
CA THR A 61 -12.67 -11.70 21.62
C THR A 61 -14.16 -11.35 21.64
N ASP A 62 -14.82 -11.27 22.80
CA ASP A 62 -16.23 -10.86 22.90
C ASP A 62 -16.43 -9.35 22.70
N GLY A 63 -17.56 -8.97 22.14
CA GLY A 63 -17.85 -7.58 21.76
C GLY A 63 -17.70 -6.55 22.89
N PRO A 64 -18.33 -6.76 24.07
CA PRO A 64 -18.19 -5.87 25.21
C PRO A 64 -16.74 -5.68 25.68
N ALA A 65 -15.97 -6.77 25.83
CA ALA A 65 -14.58 -6.67 26.26
C ALA A 65 -13.71 -5.87 25.28
N LEU A 66 -13.95 -6.02 23.98
CA LEU A 66 -13.24 -5.27 22.93
C LEU A 66 -13.59 -3.78 22.96
N VAL A 67 -14.85 -3.42 23.20
CA VAL A 67 -15.27 -2.02 23.37
C VAL A 67 -14.66 -1.41 24.63
N ASP A 68 -14.64 -2.15 25.74
CA ASP A 68 -14.04 -1.69 26.99
C ASP A 68 -12.51 -1.55 26.88
N PHE A 69 -11.86 -2.42 26.10
CA PHE A 69 -10.45 -2.27 25.75
C PHE A 69 -10.18 -0.92 25.05
N LEU A 70 -10.99 -0.54 24.06
CA LEU A 70 -10.84 0.76 23.38
C LEU A 70 -11.09 1.92 24.34
N LYS A 71 -12.14 1.85 25.17
CA LYS A 71 -12.48 2.90 26.13
C LYS A 71 -11.36 3.20 27.13
N LYS A 72 -10.65 2.17 27.61
CA LYS A 72 -9.51 2.33 28.53
C LYS A 72 -8.33 3.10 27.93
N ARG A 73 -8.28 3.23 26.60
CA ARG A 73 -7.23 3.96 25.87
C ARG A 73 -7.58 5.42 25.59
N ILE A 74 -8.80 5.83 25.92
CA ILE A 74 -9.29 7.19 25.68
C ILE A 74 -9.03 8.01 26.94
N LEU A 75 -8.42 9.20 26.80
CA LEU A 75 -8.33 10.16 27.90
C LEU A 75 -9.69 10.84 28.10
N PRO A 76 -10.34 10.68 29.27
CA PRO A 76 -11.56 11.44 29.57
C PRO A 76 -11.22 12.92 29.71
N GLU A 77 -12.10 13.79 29.22
CA GLU A 77 -11.84 15.23 29.23
C GLU A 77 -11.69 15.80 30.65
N SER A 78 -12.46 15.26 31.59
CA SER A 78 -12.37 15.60 33.01
C SER A 78 -10.98 15.37 33.61
N GLU A 79 -10.19 14.46 33.04
CA GLU A 79 -8.87 14.08 33.53
C GLU A 79 -7.74 14.77 32.76
N ARG A 80 -8.05 15.51 31.68
CA ARG A 80 -7.04 16.11 30.81
C ARG A 80 -6.14 17.12 31.54
N SER A 81 -6.74 18.00 32.34
CA SER A 81 -6.00 19.00 33.12
C SER A 81 -5.03 18.35 34.11
N GLU A 82 -5.40 17.22 34.70
CA GLU A 82 -4.54 16.47 35.61
C GLU A 82 -3.32 15.90 34.87
N VAL A 83 -3.54 15.29 33.70
CA VAL A 83 -2.44 14.78 32.87
C VAL A 83 -1.53 15.90 32.37
N GLU A 84 -2.10 17.04 31.97
CA GLU A 84 -1.31 18.23 31.58
C GLU A 84 -0.42 18.72 32.74
N GLN A 85 -0.91 18.67 33.98
CA GLN A 85 -0.11 19.00 35.17
C GLN A 85 1.00 17.97 35.43
N MET A 86 0.73 16.67 35.23
CA MET A 86 1.76 15.62 35.28
C MET A 86 2.87 15.89 34.25
N VAL A 87 2.50 16.21 33.01
CA VAL A 87 3.48 16.51 31.94
C VAL A 87 4.33 17.72 32.28
N ARG A 88 3.74 18.81 32.81
CA ARG A 88 4.53 19.98 33.24
C ARG A 88 5.54 19.65 34.35
N ARG A 89 5.20 18.72 35.25
CA ARG A 89 6.11 18.26 36.31
C ARG A 89 7.32 17.49 35.78
N LEU A 90 7.30 17.01 34.53
CA LEU A 90 8.48 16.41 33.90
C LEU A 90 9.62 17.41 33.66
N GLY A 91 9.36 18.72 33.63
CA GLY A 91 10.39 19.77 33.55
C GLY A 91 10.78 20.38 34.91
N HIS A 92 10.25 19.85 36.01
CA HIS A 92 10.43 20.45 37.34
C HIS A 92 11.90 20.43 37.79
N ALA A 93 12.42 21.47 38.48
CA ALA A 93 13.84 21.54 38.87
C ALA A 93 14.30 20.38 39.79
N ASN A 94 13.40 19.87 40.64
CA ASN A 94 13.67 18.74 41.54
C ASN A 94 13.57 17.38 40.81
N TYR A 95 14.66 16.59 40.83
CA TYR A 95 14.74 15.27 40.21
C TYR A 95 13.64 14.30 40.68
N ARG A 96 13.39 14.22 41.99
CA ARG A 96 12.38 13.31 42.56
C ARG A 96 10.97 13.62 42.05
N THR A 97 10.65 14.91 41.89
CA THR A 97 9.37 15.34 41.31
C THR A 97 9.24 14.91 39.85
N ARG A 98 10.31 15.04 39.05
CA ARG A 98 10.30 14.59 37.65
C ARG A 98 10.15 13.08 37.53
N GLU A 99 10.86 12.31 38.36
CA GLU A 99 10.77 10.84 38.35
C GLU A 99 9.39 10.33 38.75
N LEU A 100 8.78 10.91 39.80
CA LEU A 100 7.42 10.56 40.20
C LEU A 100 6.40 10.86 39.10
N ALA A 101 6.47 12.05 38.49
CA ALA A 101 5.61 12.40 37.36
C ALA A 101 5.77 11.43 36.17
N MET A 102 7.01 11.03 35.86
CA MET A 102 7.27 10.03 34.81
C MET A 102 6.64 8.68 35.15
N GLN A 103 6.77 8.21 36.39
CA GLN A 103 6.16 6.96 36.85
C GLN A 103 4.62 7.01 36.82
N GLU A 104 4.01 8.13 37.23
CA GLU A 104 2.57 8.36 37.18
C GLU A 104 2.04 8.28 35.74
N LEU A 105 2.73 8.95 34.80
CA LEU A 105 2.37 8.93 33.37
C LEU A 105 2.53 7.53 32.76
N ILE A 106 3.62 6.82 33.07
CA ILE A 106 3.84 5.45 32.60
C ILE A 106 2.78 4.50 33.17
N ALA A 107 2.43 4.63 34.45
CA ALA A 107 1.41 3.80 35.10
C ALA A 107 0.01 4.04 34.52
N ARG A 108 -0.29 5.28 34.12
CA ARG A 108 -1.53 5.64 33.44
C ARG A 108 -1.62 5.07 32.01
N GLY A 109 -0.47 4.84 31.39
CA GLY A 109 -0.36 4.16 30.10
C GLY A 109 -0.82 5.00 28.91
N ILE A 110 -1.30 4.32 27.86
CA ILE A 110 -1.53 4.88 26.52
C ILE A 110 -2.48 6.09 26.49
N SER A 111 -3.43 6.19 27.43
CA SER A 111 -4.35 7.33 27.52
C SER A 111 -3.64 8.66 27.79
N SER A 112 -2.40 8.65 28.29
CA SER A 112 -1.61 9.87 28.51
C SER A 112 -0.84 10.36 27.28
N VAL A 113 -0.72 9.53 26.23
CA VAL A 113 0.20 9.79 25.11
C VAL A 113 -0.22 10.98 24.23
N ASP A 114 -1.52 11.23 24.05
CA ASP A 114 -2.01 12.41 23.32
C ASP A 114 -1.51 13.73 23.95
N VAL A 115 -1.61 13.82 25.29
CA VAL A 115 -1.15 15.00 26.03
C VAL A 115 0.37 15.09 25.96
N LEU A 116 1.09 13.98 26.15
CA LEU A 116 2.55 13.94 26.00
C LEU A 116 3.01 14.45 24.62
N ARG A 117 2.39 13.98 23.53
CA ARG A 117 2.68 14.42 22.15
C ARG A 117 2.38 15.90 21.93
N THR A 118 1.33 16.44 22.56
CA THR A 118 1.00 17.87 22.47
C THR A 118 2.13 18.74 23.03
N TYR A 119 2.84 18.27 24.06
CA TYR A 119 3.98 18.97 24.66
C TYR A 119 5.33 18.59 24.05
N SER A 120 5.41 17.56 23.18
CA SER A 120 6.62 17.20 22.43
C SER A 120 6.80 18.06 21.16
N LEU A 121 5.74 18.72 20.69
CA LEU A 121 5.79 19.60 19.54
C LEU A 121 6.25 21.01 19.95
N PRO A 122 7.19 21.64 19.22
CA PRO A 122 7.43 23.06 19.38
C PRO A 122 6.11 23.83 19.17
N PRO A 123 5.77 24.83 20.01
CA PRO A 123 4.72 25.75 19.63
C PRO A 123 5.08 26.37 18.28
N LEU A 124 4.15 26.38 17.34
CA LEU A 124 4.30 27.07 16.05
C LEU A 124 4.61 28.54 16.34
N VAL A 125 5.89 28.91 16.31
CA VAL A 125 6.31 30.30 16.50
C VAL A 125 5.88 31.08 15.26
N LYS A 126 4.76 31.78 15.36
CA LYS A 126 4.48 32.92 14.48
C LYS A 126 5.49 34.02 14.83
N GLY A 127 6.60 34.13 14.09
CA GLY A 127 7.50 35.29 14.18
C GLY A 127 8.98 35.04 14.55
N GLY A 128 9.57 33.89 14.23
CA GLY A 128 11.03 33.78 14.04
C GLY A 128 11.93 33.82 15.29
N SER A 129 11.39 33.74 16.50
CA SER A 129 12.18 33.59 17.74
C SER A 129 12.05 32.18 18.29
N VAL A 130 13.16 31.42 18.29
CA VAL A 130 13.22 30.10 18.91
C VAL A 130 13.14 30.29 20.43
N ALA A 131 11.97 29.99 21.02
CA ALA A 131 11.84 29.96 22.48
C ALA A 131 12.86 28.97 23.06
N SER A 132 13.45 29.30 24.21
CA SER A 132 14.35 28.40 24.93
C SER A 132 13.62 27.08 25.24
N PHE A 133 14.07 25.97 24.64
CA PHE A 133 13.48 24.65 24.84
C PHE A 133 13.97 24.02 26.14
N ASP A 134 13.05 23.48 26.93
CA ASP A 134 13.40 22.56 28.01
C ASP A 134 13.70 21.18 27.42
N LEU A 135 14.97 20.95 27.10
CA LEU A 135 15.45 19.68 26.54
C LEU A 135 15.27 18.50 27.52
N GLU A 136 15.25 18.76 28.84
CA GLU A 136 15.00 17.73 29.84
C GLU A 136 13.53 17.29 29.80
N LEU A 137 12.60 18.25 29.73
CA LEU A 137 11.18 17.97 29.54
C LEU A 137 10.95 17.13 28.28
N LEU A 138 11.50 17.53 27.12
CA LEU A 138 11.34 16.78 25.86
C LEU A 138 11.89 15.36 25.95
N ARG A 139 13.11 15.17 26.47
CA ARG A 139 13.70 13.84 26.64
C ARG A 139 12.86 12.94 27.55
N ARG A 140 12.25 13.51 28.60
CA ARG A 140 11.39 12.75 29.51
C ARG A 140 10.03 12.44 28.90
N ILE A 141 9.49 13.34 28.09
CA ILE A 141 8.29 13.06 27.29
C ILE A 141 8.57 11.87 26.36
N ASP A 142 9.65 11.93 25.58
CA ASP A 142 10.03 10.86 24.65
C ASP A 142 10.24 9.53 25.39
N ARG A 143 10.95 9.55 26.52
CA ARG A 143 11.18 8.35 27.34
C ARG A 143 9.88 7.79 27.94
N SER A 144 8.96 8.66 28.35
CA SER A 144 7.65 8.24 28.88
C SER A 144 6.84 7.55 27.79
N ILE A 145 6.76 8.17 26.60
CA ILE A 145 6.05 7.62 25.44
C ILE A 145 6.64 6.26 25.06
N LEU A 146 7.97 6.15 24.96
CA LEU A 146 8.64 4.88 24.66
C LEU A 146 8.32 3.80 25.71
N SER A 147 8.45 4.14 27.00
CA SER A 147 8.19 3.20 28.10
C SER A 147 6.72 2.76 28.16
N ILE A 148 5.78 3.62 27.75
CA ILE A 148 4.37 3.27 27.63
C ILE A 148 4.18 2.28 26.49
N TYR A 149 4.74 2.53 25.30
CA TYR A 149 4.62 1.63 24.15
C TYR A 149 5.28 0.26 24.39
N GLU A 150 6.42 0.21 25.07
CA GLU A 150 7.08 -1.06 25.45
C GLU A 150 6.22 -1.95 26.35
N ARG A 151 5.24 -1.37 27.04
CA ARG A 151 4.34 -2.08 27.97
C ARG A 151 2.94 -2.29 27.39
N ASP A 152 2.68 -1.76 26.20
CA ASP A 152 1.38 -1.80 25.56
C ASP A 152 1.36 -2.85 24.43
N VAL A 153 0.18 -3.10 23.88
CA VAL A 153 0.06 -3.90 22.66
C VAL A 153 0.34 -3.05 21.43
N GLY A 154 0.88 -3.66 20.37
CA GLY A 154 1.14 -2.96 19.12
C GLY A 154 -0.14 -2.54 18.38
N ALA A 155 0.01 -1.56 17.48
CA ALA A 155 -1.10 -0.99 16.71
C ALA A 155 -1.83 -2.06 15.85
N GLU A 156 -1.15 -3.14 15.47
CA GLU A 156 -1.72 -4.28 14.78
C GLU A 156 -2.77 -5.02 15.63
N VAL A 157 -2.52 -5.16 16.94
CA VAL A 157 -3.44 -5.78 17.88
C VAL A 157 -4.66 -4.89 18.07
N VAL A 158 -4.45 -3.57 18.22
CA VAL A 158 -5.56 -2.60 18.31
C VAL A 158 -6.39 -2.61 17.02
N GLY A 159 -5.75 -2.71 15.85
CA GLY A 159 -6.42 -2.88 14.57
C GLY A 159 -7.30 -4.13 14.53
N ALA A 160 -6.82 -5.27 15.07
CA ALA A 160 -7.61 -6.49 15.20
C ALA A 160 -8.78 -6.32 16.17
N VAL A 161 -8.60 -5.60 17.29
CA VAL A 161 -9.70 -5.28 18.21
C VAL A 161 -10.81 -4.54 17.48
N ILE A 162 -10.45 -3.53 16.68
CA ILE A 162 -11.42 -2.73 15.93
C ILE A 162 -12.16 -3.59 14.89
N ARG A 163 -11.44 -4.41 14.10
CA ARG A 163 -12.03 -5.32 13.11
C ARG A 163 -13.04 -6.26 13.74
N VAL A 164 -12.63 -6.99 14.78
CA VAL A 164 -13.47 -7.99 15.44
C VAL A 164 -14.66 -7.34 16.15
N ALA A 165 -14.46 -6.19 16.81
CA ALA A 165 -15.55 -5.47 17.47
C ALA A 165 -16.60 -4.96 16.46
N ALA A 166 -16.14 -4.47 15.30
CA ALA A 166 -16.96 -3.97 14.20
C ALA A 166 -17.76 -5.09 13.52
N ASP A 167 -17.18 -6.27 13.36
CA ASP A 167 -17.88 -7.44 12.81
C ASP A 167 -18.97 -7.94 13.76
N LYS A 168 -18.73 -7.84 15.07
CA LYS A 168 -19.70 -8.20 16.11
C LYS A 168 -20.78 -7.15 16.34
N LYS A 169 -20.68 -5.96 15.74
CA LYS A 169 -21.63 -4.84 15.91
C LYS A 169 -21.88 -4.50 17.39
N SER A 170 -20.80 -4.43 18.15
CA SER A 170 -20.83 -4.32 19.61
C SER A 170 -21.49 -3.00 20.07
N ALA A 171 -22.31 -3.07 21.13
CA ALA A 171 -22.96 -1.87 21.68
C ALA A 171 -21.92 -0.89 22.26
N GLY A 172 -22.11 0.42 22.02
CA GLY A 172 -21.17 1.45 22.47
C GLY A 172 -19.88 1.55 21.64
N LEU A 173 -19.76 0.79 20.54
CA LEU A 173 -18.57 0.79 19.70
C LEU A 173 -18.37 2.13 18.98
N VAL A 174 -19.43 2.74 18.43
CA VAL A 174 -19.30 4.00 17.68
C VAL A 174 -18.72 5.11 18.56
N GLU A 175 -19.22 5.22 19.79
CA GLU A 175 -18.75 6.15 20.80
C GLU A 175 -17.27 5.92 21.15
N ALA A 176 -16.89 4.64 21.33
CA ALA A 176 -15.51 4.26 21.62
C ALA A 176 -14.56 4.58 20.45
N LEU A 177 -14.95 4.28 19.20
CA LEU A 177 -14.14 4.57 18.01
C LEU A 177 -13.96 6.08 17.81
N ILE A 178 -15.03 6.89 17.94
CA ILE A 178 -14.94 8.37 17.86
C ILE A 178 -14.01 8.90 18.96
N GLY A 179 -14.18 8.41 20.18
CA GLY A 179 -13.36 8.81 21.31
C GLY A 179 -11.88 8.45 21.10
N TYR A 180 -11.60 7.31 20.49
CA TYR A 180 -10.25 6.79 20.23
C TYR A 180 -9.54 7.42 19.02
N LEU A 181 -10.25 8.08 18.09
CA LEU A 181 -9.64 8.71 16.89
C LEU A 181 -8.37 9.54 17.15
N PRO A 182 -8.31 10.44 18.16
CA PRO A 182 -7.10 11.24 18.44
C PRO A 182 -5.91 10.42 18.92
N PHE A 183 -6.14 9.18 19.37
CA PHE A 183 -5.14 8.30 19.97
C PHE A 183 -4.64 7.22 19.00
N ALA A 184 -4.98 7.31 17.71
CA ALA A 184 -4.49 6.37 16.72
C ALA A 184 -2.98 6.54 16.48
N ASP A 185 -2.24 5.44 16.47
CA ASP A 185 -0.78 5.46 16.41
C ASP A 185 -0.21 5.78 15.02
N ASN A 186 -0.96 5.42 13.97
CA ASN A 186 -0.54 5.59 12.58
C ASN A 186 -1.74 5.73 11.63
N ASP A 187 -1.46 6.09 10.38
CA ASP A 187 -2.48 6.29 9.34
C ASP A 187 -3.29 5.02 9.02
N ALA A 188 -2.67 3.84 9.10
CA ALA A 188 -3.37 2.58 8.86
C ALA A 188 -4.46 2.32 9.91
N LEU A 189 -4.18 2.64 11.18
CA LEU A 189 -5.15 2.55 12.26
C LEU A 189 -6.26 3.60 12.14
N LEU A 190 -5.92 4.82 11.68
CA LEU A 190 -6.92 5.86 11.37
C LEU A 190 -7.88 5.43 10.26
N ASP A 191 -7.36 4.88 9.17
CA ASP A 191 -8.19 4.36 8.08
C ASP A 191 -9.06 3.21 8.56
N GLU A 192 -8.55 2.39 9.49
CA GLU A 192 -9.37 1.35 10.08
C GLU A 192 -10.51 1.89 10.96
N LEU A 193 -10.23 2.89 11.79
CA LEU A 193 -11.26 3.53 12.61
C LEU A 193 -12.38 4.11 11.73
N ARG A 194 -12.03 4.77 10.63
CA ARG A 194 -12.99 5.31 9.65
C ARG A 194 -13.84 4.22 9.04
N PHE A 195 -13.24 3.10 8.63
CA PHE A 195 -13.95 1.97 8.04
C PHE A 195 -14.91 1.31 9.03
N ALA A 196 -14.44 1.04 10.25
CA ALA A 196 -15.27 0.48 11.32
C ALA A 196 -16.45 1.39 11.68
N LEU A 197 -16.24 2.71 11.70
CA LEU A 197 -17.31 3.70 11.89
C LEU A 197 -18.32 3.68 10.74
N ALA A 198 -17.87 3.69 9.49
CA ALA A 198 -18.76 3.61 8.34
C ALA A 198 -19.62 2.34 8.33
N LYS A 199 -19.05 1.20 8.74
CA LYS A 199 -19.75 -0.08 8.84
C LYS A 199 -20.80 -0.12 9.97
N ASN A 200 -20.61 0.64 11.05
CA ASN A 200 -21.42 0.54 12.27
C ASN A 200 -22.26 1.80 12.57
N THR A 201 -22.20 2.83 11.73
CA THR A 201 -22.90 4.10 11.99
C THR A 201 -24.42 4.00 11.85
N LEU A 202 -24.92 3.14 10.97
CA LEU A 202 -26.35 2.98 10.72
C LEU A 202 -26.97 1.92 11.63
N LYS A 203 -27.99 2.31 12.38
CA LYS A 203 -28.90 1.40 13.07
C LYS A 203 -30.33 1.72 12.64
N ASP A 204 -31.02 0.73 12.06
CA ASP A 204 -32.38 0.88 11.51
C ASP A 204 -32.51 2.06 10.52
N GLY A 205 -31.47 2.26 9.70
CA GLY A 205 -31.40 3.35 8.71
C GLY A 205 -31.10 4.74 9.28
N LYS A 206 -30.95 4.88 10.60
CA LYS A 206 -30.61 6.15 11.26
C LYS A 206 -29.13 6.17 11.66
N ALA A 207 -28.48 7.32 11.47
CA ALA A 207 -27.12 7.53 11.94
C ALA A 207 -27.06 7.55 13.47
N ASN A 208 -25.99 7.00 14.03
CA ASN A 208 -25.73 7.05 15.46
C ASN A 208 -25.58 8.51 15.93
N ALA A 209 -26.26 8.86 17.04
CA ALA A 209 -26.31 10.22 17.57
C ALA A 209 -24.93 10.77 17.99
N ALA A 210 -24.03 9.92 18.49
CA ALA A 210 -22.67 10.32 18.84
C ALA A 210 -21.87 10.78 17.61
N LEU A 211 -22.09 10.13 16.45
CA LEU A 211 -21.45 10.56 15.20
C LEU A 211 -21.99 11.91 14.73
N VAL A 212 -23.30 12.15 14.85
CA VAL A 212 -23.89 13.45 14.53
C VAL A 212 -23.35 14.53 15.46
N SER A 213 -23.26 14.26 16.76
CA SER A 213 -22.68 15.19 17.74
C SER A 213 -21.20 15.49 17.47
N ALA A 214 -20.46 14.54 16.89
CA ALA A 214 -19.04 14.72 16.60
C ALA A 214 -18.77 15.74 15.49
N LEU A 215 -19.77 16.16 14.69
CA LEU A 215 -19.64 17.25 13.71
C LEU A 215 -19.27 18.59 14.34
N THR A 216 -19.54 18.78 15.63
CA THR A 216 -19.22 20.00 16.39
C THR A 216 -18.18 19.73 17.49
N ASP A 217 -17.45 18.61 17.43
CA ASP A 217 -16.40 18.30 18.40
C ASP A 217 -15.24 19.31 18.29
N ARG A 218 -14.55 19.60 19.39
CA ARG A 218 -13.36 20.46 19.39
C ARG A 218 -12.24 19.93 18.50
N SER A 219 -12.12 18.61 18.36
CA SER A 219 -11.11 17.92 17.57
C SER A 219 -11.49 17.95 16.09
N ALA A 220 -10.66 18.62 15.28
CA ALA A 220 -10.83 18.63 13.83
C ALA A 220 -10.84 17.23 13.23
N LEU A 221 -10.05 16.29 13.76
CA LEU A 221 -10.02 14.91 13.28
C LEU A 221 -11.36 14.18 13.50
N ARG A 222 -12.01 14.42 14.65
CA ARG A 222 -13.35 13.86 14.93
C ARG A 222 -14.42 14.50 14.04
N ARG A 223 -14.40 15.83 13.87
CA ARG A 223 -15.31 16.53 12.94
C ARG A 223 -15.15 16.02 11.50
N ALA A 224 -13.91 15.92 11.02
CA ALA A 224 -13.58 15.44 9.69
C ALA A 224 -14.08 14.01 9.45
N THR A 225 -13.87 13.12 10.43
CA THR A 225 -14.30 11.72 10.35
C THR A 225 -15.82 11.61 10.41
N ALA A 226 -16.48 12.39 11.28
CA ALA A 226 -17.93 12.43 11.36
C ALA A 226 -18.57 12.89 10.03
N ALA A 227 -18.05 13.97 9.45
CA ALA A 227 -18.53 14.48 8.17
C ALA A 227 -18.30 13.48 7.03
N GLU A 228 -17.11 12.85 6.96
CA GLU A 228 -16.80 11.81 5.97
C GLU A 228 -17.77 10.61 6.08
N VAL A 229 -17.96 10.08 7.29
CA VAL A 229 -18.80 8.89 7.51
C VAL A 229 -20.28 9.20 7.25
N LEU A 230 -20.78 10.35 7.71
CA LEU A 230 -22.17 10.76 7.45
C LEU A 230 -22.43 11.04 5.97
N ALA A 231 -21.49 11.66 5.25
CA ALA A 231 -21.59 11.87 3.81
C ALA A 231 -21.67 10.56 3.02
N ARG A 232 -20.97 9.51 3.47
CA ARG A 232 -20.99 8.20 2.79
C ARG A 232 -22.23 7.37 3.14
N ALA A 233 -22.61 7.34 4.42
CA ALA A 233 -23.61 6.39 4.91
C ALA A 233 -25.01 6.99 5.13
N ALA A 234 -25.12 8.31 5.35
CA ALA A 234 -26.34 8.93 5.83
C ALA A 234 -26.61 10.33 5.24
N TYR A 235 -26.12 10.60 4.02
CA TYR A 235 -26.15 11.94 3.42
C TYR A 235 -27.56 12.56 3.39
N ALA A 236 -28.56 11.80 2.95
CA ALA A 236 -29.93 12.29 2.80
C ALA A 236 -30.53 12.83 4.11
N GLY A 237 -30.19 12.22 5.26
CA GLY A 237 -30.71 12.63 6.57
C GLY A 237 -29.94 13.78 7.24
N HIS A 238 -28.75 14.12 6.73
CA HIS A 238 -27.84 15.07 7.38
C HIS A 238 -27.23 16.09 6.41
N LYS A 239 -27.87 16.32 5.26
CA LYS A 239 -27.37 17.16 4.17
C LYS A 239 -26.84 18.51 4.65
N ASP A 240 -27.63 19.27 5.40
CA ASP A 240 -27.27 20.63 5.81
C ASP A 240 -26.06 20.63 6.74
N ALA A 241 -26.03 19.74 7.74
CA ALA A 241 -24.92 19.61 8.68
C ALA A 241 -23.61 19.20 7.99
N ILE A 242 -23.68 18.27 7.01
CA ILE A 242 -22.52 17.87 6.21
C ILE A 242 -22.04 19.02 5.33
N ARG A 243 -22.96 19.80 4.74
CA ARG A 243 -22.58 20.97 3.93
C ARG A 243 -21.93 22.07 4.76
N THR A 244 -22.35 22.29 6.00
CA THR A 244 -21.67 23.21 6.92
C THR A 244 -20.19 22.85 7.12
N ALA A 245 -19.86 21.55 7.16
CA ALA A 245 -18.48 21.09 7.31
C ALA A 245 -17.56 21.44 6.11
N LEU A 246 -18.10 21.78 4.94
CA LEU A 246 -17.31 22.33 3.81
C LEU A 246 -16.75 23.73 4.10
N THR A 247 -17.27 24.43 5.11
CA THR A 247 -16.82 25.75 5.55
C THR A 247 -16.09 25.72 6.89
N ASP A 248 -15.75 24.53 7.40
CA ASP A 248 -15.02 24.38 8.66
C ASP A 248 -13.69 25.15 8.60
N PRO A 249 -13.25 25.84 9.67
CA PRO A 249 -11.97 26.53 9.69
C PRO A 249 -10.77 25.61 9.44
N ASP A 250 -10.87 24.33 9.80
CA ASP A 250 -9.79 23.36 9.63
C ASP A 250 -9.80 22.74 8.21
N PRO A 251 -8.69 22.82 7.46
CA PRO A 251 -8.61 22.30 6.09
C PRO A 251 -8.79 20.78 6.00
N LEU A 252 -8.47 20.01 7.05
CA LEU A 252 -8.67 18.56 7.06
C LEU A 252 -10.17 18.22 7.04
N VAL A 253 -10.99 18.97 7.79
CA VAL A 253 -12.44 18.78 7.82
C VAL A 253 -13.02 19.08 6.44
N ARG A 254 -12.64 20.20 5.83
CA ARG A 254 -13.08 20.56 4.47
C ARG A 254 -12.68 19.51 3.44
N PHE A 255 -11.42 19.07 3.45
CA PHE A 255 -10.91 18.06 2.52
C PHE A 255 -11.67 16.73 2.62
N ARG A 256 -11.81 16.19 3.83
CA ARG A 256 -12.46 14.90 4.07
C ARG A 256 -13.95 14.95 3.73
N THR A 257 -14.63 16.04 4.09
CA THR A 257 -16.02 16.28 3.73
C THR A 257 -16.20 16.36 2.21
N ALA A 258 -15.39 17.19 1.54
CA ALA A 258 -15.50 17.40 0.10
C ALA A 258 -15.21 16.12 -0.70
N ARG A 259 -14.21 15.35 -0.28
CA ARG A 259 -13.88 14.06 -0.89
C ARG A 259 -15.02 13.05 -0.74
N ALA A 260 -15.61 12.94 0.44
CA ALA A 260 -16.73 12.04 0.69
C ALA A 260 -17.98 12.45 -0.11
N LEU A 261 -18.25 13.75 -0.22
CA LEU A 261 -19.32 14.30 -1.03
C LEU A 261 -19.13 14.05 -2.52
N ALA A 262 -17.89 14.08 -3.01
CA ALA A 262 -17.58 13.71 -4.40
C ALA A 262 -17.92 12.24 -4.71
N PHE A 263 -17.61 11.30 -3.79
CA PHE A 263 -18.07 9.91 -3.89
C PHE A 263 -19.60 9.78 -3.80
N ALA A 264 -20.26 10.65 -3.04
CA ALA A 264 -21.72 10.80 -3.02
C ALA A 264 -22.29 11.60 -4.22
N GLN A 265 -21.48 11.79 -5.28
CA GLN A 265 -21.83 12.48 -6.53
C GLN A 265 -22.25 13.96 -6.38
N GLN A 266 -21.87 14.61 -5.29
CA GLN A 266 -22.14 16.03 -5.03
C GLN A 266 -21.02 16.88 -5.65
N ARG A 267 -21.23 17.27 -6.91
CA ARG A 267 -20.25 17.97 -7.76
C ARG A 267 -19.83 19.33 -7.23
N ASP A 268 -20.71 19.98 -6.48
CA ASP A 268 -20.50 21.30 -5.91
C ASP A 268 -19.51 21.31 -4.73
N ALA A 269 -19.11 20.13 -4.24
CA ALA A 269 -18.04 19.99 -3.24
C ALA A 269 -16.63 20.04 -3.85
N ILE A 270 -16.47 19.82 -5.16
CA ILE A 270 -15.15 19.77 -5.82
C ILE A 270 -14.36 21.08 -5.68
N PRO A 271 -14.95 22.28 -5.84
CA PRO A 271 -14.24 23.54 -5.59
C PRO A 271 -13.61 23.63 -4.19
N THR A 272 -14.33 23.19 -3.15
CA THR A 272 -13.80 23.15 -1.79
C THR A 272 -12.62 22.19 -1.66
N LEU A 273 -12.68 21.03 -2.33
CA LEU A 273 -11.55 20.10 -2.37
C LEU A 273 -10.33 20.75 -3.04
N ILE A 274 -10.52 21.46 -4.16
CA ILE A 274 -9.46 22.20 -4.84
C ILE A 274 -8.84 23.26 -3.90
N ASP A 275 -9.67 24.03 -3.18
CA ASP A 275 -9.18 25.06 -2.25
C ASP A 275 -8.26 24.51 -1.16
N THR A 276 -8.50 23.27 -0.71
CA THR A 276 -7.67 22.62 0.32
C THR A 276 -6.23 22.37 -0.12
N LEU A 277 -5.94 22.40 -1.44
CA LEU A 277 -4.57 22.33 -1.97
C LEU A 277 -3.68 23.45 -1.44
N ALA A 278 -4.23 24.61 -1.07
CA ALA A 278 -3.44 25.75 -0.62
C ALA A 278 -3.04 25.70 0.85
N ASP A 279 -3.83 25.07 1.72
CA ASP A 279 -3.67 25.17 3.17
C ASP A 279 -3.67 23.85 3.95
N LEU A 280 -3.94 22.70 3.31
CA LEU A 280 -3.67 21.40 3.93
C LEU A 280 -2.20 21.28 4.37
N PRO A 281 -1.91 20.52 5.46
CA PRO A 281 -0.55 20.09 5.73
C PRO A 281 0.04 19.37 4.50
N ILE A 282 1.31 19.61 4.17
CA ILE A 282 1.95 19.04 2.96
C ILE A 282 1.89 17.51 2.95
N SER A 283 1.92 16.87 4.12
CA SER A 283 1.76 15.43 4.31
C SER A 283 0.41 14.88 3.86
N ILE A 284 -0.61 15.73 3.69
CA ILE A 284 -1.96 15.36 3.28
C ILE A 284 -2.35 16.02 1.96
N ALA A 285 -1.83 17.22 1.66
CA ALA A 285 -2.20 18.00 0.48
C ALA A 285 -2.14 17.15 -0.80
N TRP A 286 -1.09 16.34 -0.97
CA TRP A 286 -0.92 15.45 -2.13
C TRP A 286 -2.09 14.48 -2.34
N GLN A 287 -2.83 14.09 -1.29
CA GLN A 287 -4.05 13.28 -1.41
C GLN A 287 -5.15 14.02 -2.17
N ALA A 288 -5.27 15.34 -1.95
CA ALA A 288 -6.23 16.16 -2.66
C ALA A 288 -5.88 16.27 -4.13
N GLU A 289 -4.60 16.48 -4.47
CA GLU A 289 -4.19 16.50 -5.88
C GLU A 289 -4.34 15.13 -6.53
N ASP A 290 -3.94 14.04 -5.86
CA ASP A 290 -4.08 12.69 -6.41
C ASP A 290 -5.54 12.33 -6.66
N PHE A 291 -6.45 12.75 -5.77
CA PHE A 291 -7.88 12.64 -5.99
C PHE A 291 -8.34 13.40 -7.25
N LEU A 292 -7.89 14.65 -7.43
CA LEU A 292 -8.22 15.46 -8.61
C LEU A 292 -7.62 14.88 -9.90
N LEU A 293 -6.43 14.29 -9.83
CA LEU A 293 -5.81 13.64 -10.98
C LEU A 293 -6.58 12.37 -11.37
N ASN A 294 -7.00 11.56 -10.40
CA ASN A 294 -7.87 10.41 -10.64
C ASN A 294 -9.22 10.84 -11.25
N LEU A 295 -9.76 11.96 -10.76
CA LEU A 295 -10.99 12.57 -11.27
C LEU A 295 -10.88 13.05 -12.72
N ALA A 296 -9.73 13.61 -13.12
CA ALA A 296 -9.52 14.16 -14.46
C ALA A 296 -9.30 13.11 -15.56
N ALA A 297 -8.95 11.88 -15.18
CA ALA A 297 -8.36 10.86 -16.04
C ALA A 297 -7.07 11.38 -16.77
N THR A 298 -6.17 10.46 -17.11
CA THR A 298 -4.77 10.73 -17.56
C THR A 298 -4.57 11.72 -18.71
N SER A 299 -5.60 12.11 -19.47
CA SER A 299 -5.45 12.88 -20.71
C SER A 299 -5.87 14.34 -20.63
N THR A 300 -6.44 14.82 -19.51
CA THR A 300 -6.95 16.21 -19.43
C THR A 300 -6.51 17.02 -18.21
N ALA A 301 -5.77 16.43 -17.26
CA ALA A 301 -5.36 17.13 -16.04
C ALA A 301 -4.43 18.35 -16.30
N PRO A 302 -4.43 19.37 -15.43
CA PRO A 302 -3.46 20.45 -15.47
C PRO A 302 -2.01 19.94 -15.41
N THR A 303 -1.10 20.61 -16.13
CA THR A 303 0.35 20.30 -16.08
C THR A 303 1.03 20.88 -14.84
N VAL A 304 0.39 21.84 -14.16
CA VAL A 304 0.90 22.45 -12.93
C VAL A 304 0.69 21.48 -11.76
N SER A 305 1.78 20.86 -11.32
CA SER A 305 1.77 19.97 -10.16
C SER A 305 1.90 20.75 -8.84
N MET A 306 1.46 20.13 -7.75
CA MET A 306 1.66 20.62 -6.41
C MET A 306 3.15 20.69 -6.05
N GLY A 307 3.57 21.85 -5.54
CA GLY A 307 4.88 22.03 -4.92
C GLY A 307 4.81 22.05 -3.39
N ASN A 308 5.98 22.25 -2.77
CA ASN A 308 6.15 22.18 -1.32
C ASN A 308 5.96 23.53 -0.60
N ASP A 309 5.79 24.62 -1.35
CA ASP A 309 5.69 25.99 -0.82
C ASP A 309 4.34 26.63 -1.17
N LYS A 310 4.05 27.77 -0.53
CA LYS A 310 2.75 28.45 -0.66
C LYS A 310 2.48 28.94 -2.09
N GLU A 311 3.50 29.40 -2.80
CA GLU A 311 3.34 29.98 -4.15
C GLU A 311 3.04 28.88 -5.17
N THR A 312 3.81 27.80 -5.16
CA THR A 312 3.60 26.66 -6.06
C THR A 312 2.26 25.98 -5.81
N ARG A 313 1.84 25.87 -4.55
CA ARG A 313 0.51 25.36 -4.18
C ARG A 313 -0.63 26.26 -4.65
N ALA A 314 -0.48 27.59 -4.55
CA ALA A 314 -1.47 28.53 -5.07
C ALA A 314 -1.64 28.39 -6.60
N LYS A 315 -0.53 28.29 -7.35
CA LYS A 315 -0.56 28.07 -8.80
C LYS A 315 -1.25 26.74 -9.17
N CYS A 316 -0.97 25.67 -8.44
CA CYS A 316 -1.62 24.37 -8.63
C CYS A 316 -3.14 24.46 -8.38
N LYS A 317 -3.55 25.08 -7.27
CA LYS A 317 -4.97 25.33 -6.95
C LYS A 317 -5.67 26.13 -8.07
N ASP A 318 -5.07 27.22 -8.52
CA ASP A 318 -5.67 28.07 -9.56
C ASP A 318 -5.79 27.33 -10.90
N ALA A 319 -4.79 26.50 -11.25
CA ALA A 319 -4.85 25.65 -12.44
C ALA A 319 -5.97 24.59 -12.36
N TRP A 320 -6.18 23.99 -11.19
CA TRP A 320 -7.28 23.06 -10.94
C TRP A 320 -8.66 23.72 -11.00
N HIS A 321 -8.81 24.94 -10.45
CA HIS A 321 -10.05 25.71 -10.59
C HIS A 321 -10.34 26.05 -12.05
N ALA A 322 -9.34 26.48 -12.82
CA ALA A 322 -9.48 26.75 -14.23
C ALA A 322 -9.91 25.49 -15.01
N TRP A 323 -9.31 24.34 -14.69
CA TRP A 323 -9.67 23.06 -15.29
C TRP A 323 -11.10 22.63 -14.91
N TRP A 324 -11.49 22.72 -13.64
CA TRP A 324 -12.83 22.37 -13.20
C TRP A 324 -13.90 23.24 -13.86
N LYS A 325 -13.63 24.54 -14.03
CA LYS A 325 -14.52 25.44 -14.77
C LYS A 325 -14.67 25.04 -16.25
N ALA A 326 -13.61 24.52 -16.87
CA ALA A 326 -13.61 24.19 -18.30
C ALA A 326 -14.11 22.77 -18.62
N GLN A 327 -13.80 21.79 -17.77
CA GLN A 327 -14.06 20.37 -18.02
C GLN A 327 -14.97 19.74 -16.98
N GLY A 328 -15.23 20.41 -15.85
CA GLY A 328 -15.97 19.88 -14.72
C GLY A 328 -17.24 19.20 -15.17
N ASP A 329 -18.11 19.87 -15.94
CA ASP A 329 -19.40 19.34 -16.43
C ASP A 329 -19.32 18.02 -17.20
N LYS A 330 -18.15 17.68 -17.76
CA LYS A 330 -17.92 16.40 -18.49
C LYS A 330 -17.38 15.29 -17.59
N VAL A 331 -16.97 15.61 -16.37
CA VAL A 331 -16.42 14.66 -15.41
C VAL A 331 -17.53 13.78 -14.89
N ASP A 332 -17.35 12.46 -15.03
CA ASP A 332 -18.26 11.46 -14.51
C ASP A 332 -17.80 11.01 -13.11
N LEU A 333 -18.45 11.55 -12.07
CA LEU A 333 -18.16 11.17 -10.67
C LEU A 333 -18.49 9.71 -10.36
N ALA A 334 -19.35 9.06 -11.16
CA ALA A 334 -19.69 7.66 -10.94
C ALA A 334 -18.51 6.70 -11.25
N LYS A 335 -17.47 7.19 -11.93
CA LYS A 335 -16.22 6.45 -12.19
C LYS A 335 -15.18 6.57 -11.07
N LEU A 336 -15.45 7.34 -10.02
CA LEU A 336 -14.55 7.40 -8.87
C LEU A 336 -14.54 6.06 -8.14
N GLU A 337 -13.37 5.44 -8.07
CA GLU A 337 -13.16 4.22 -7.30
C GLU A 337 -12.53 4.55 -5.95
N GLU A 338 -13.08 4.00 -4.87
CA GLU A 338 -12.42 4.07 -3.58
C GLU A 338 -11.17 3.19 -3.58
N THR A 339 -10.06 3.73 -3.09
CA THR A 339 -8.84 2.94 -2.97
C THR A 339 -9.02 1.89 -1.87
N PRO A 340 -8.65 0.62 -2.13
CA PRO A 340 -8.77 -0.43 -1.14
C PRO A 340 -8.03 -0.06 0.16
N ARG A 341 -8.64 -0.44 1.29
CA ARG A 341 -8.04 -0.29 2.62
C ARG A 341 -6.72 -1.06 2.68
N LEU A 342 -5.71 -0.45 3.29
CA LEU A 342 -4.48 -1.15 3.67
C LEU A 342 -4.72 -1.84 5.02
N LEU A 343 -4.85 -3.17 5.02
CA LEU A 343 -4.93 -4.05 6.18
C LEU A 343 -3.60 -4.17 6.95
N GLY A 344 -2.53 -3.53 6.45
CA GLY A 344 -1.19 -3.62 7.00
C GLY A 344 -0.48 -4.92 6.61
N ARG A 345 -1.07 -5.68 5.69
CA ARG A 345 -0.51 -6.95 5.20
C ARG A 345 0.43 -6.66 4.04
N THR A 346 1.42 -7.51 3.84
CA THR A 346 2.37 -7.34 2.72
C THR A 346 2.66 -8.66 2.05
N LEU A 347 2.27 -8.78 0.78
CA LEU A 347 2.73 -9.87 -0.07
C LEU A 347 4.19 -9.60 -0.46
N VAL A 348 5.07 -10.58 -0.27
CA VAL A 348 6.52 -10.47 -0.52
C VAL A 348 6.98 -11.64 -1.40
N VAL A 349 7.82 -11.33 -2.39
CA VAL A 349 8.48 -12.31 -3.26
C VAL A 349 9.96 -12.40 -2.89
N LEU A 350 10.37 -13.57 -2.39
CA LEU A 350 11.74 -13.90 -2.00
C LEU A 350 12.40 -14.69 -3.14
N LEU A 351 13.24 -14.01 -3.92
CA LEU A 351 13.77 -14.56 -5.17
C LEU A 351 14.64 -15.79 -4.93
N ASP A 352 15.63 -15.67 -4.04
CA ASP A 352 16.65 -16.72 -3.82
C ASP A 352 16.08 -17.93 -3.07
N GLN A 353 15.00 -17.70 -2.30
CA GLN A 353 14.31 -18.74 -1.55
C GLN A 353 13.20 -19.43 -2.35
N ASN A 354 12.95 -19.04 -3.60
CA ASN A 354 11.86 -19.59 -4.40
C ASN A 354 10.52 -19.55 -3.61
N THR A 355 10.30 -18.44 -2.91
CA THR A 355 9.23 -18.32 -1.91
C THR A 355 8.38 -17.07 -2.14
N ILE A 356 7.07 -17.23 -1.98
CA ILE A 356 6.13 -16.12 -1.83
C ILE A 356 5.50 -16.24 -0.45
N LEU A 357 5.37 -15.14 0.26
CA LEU A 357 4.74 -15.11 1.56
C LEU A 357 3.89 -13.86 1.72
N GLU A 358 2.93 -13.90 2.63
CA GLU A 358 2.26 -12.71 3.11
C GLU A 358 2.62 -12.47 4.57
N LEU A 359 3.06 -11.25 4.86
CA LEU A 359 3.29 -10.76 6.20
C LEU A 359 2.00 -10.20 6.79
N GLY A 360 1.79 -10.46 8.08
CA GLY A 360 0.86 -9.69 8.89
C GLY A 360 1.40 -8.29 9.18
N ALA A 361 0.57 -7.48 9.83
CA ALA A 361 0.98 -6.14 10.29
C ALA A 361 2.09 -6.20 11.36
N ASP A 362 2.26 -7.37 12.00
CA ASP A 362 3.34 -7.71 12.94
C ASP A 362 4.65 -8.15 12.24
N ASN A 363 4.71 -8.06 10.91
CA ASN A 363 5.81 -8.59 10.09
C ASN A 363 6.05 -10.11 10.23
N GLN A 364 5.08 -10.87 10.75
CA GLN A 364 5.18 -12.32 10.81
C GLN A 364 4.53 -12.96 9.58
N PRO A 365 5.09 -14.05 9.04
CA PRO A 365 4.44 -14.80 7.97
C PRO A 365 3.06 -15.32 8.39
N ARG A 366 2.03 -14.99 7.62
CA ARG A 366 0.68 -15.55 7.74
C ARG A 366 0.58 -16.89 7.01
N TRP A 367 1.24 -16.98 5.85
CA TRP A 367 1.35 -18.16 5.02
C TRP A 367 2.55 -18.00 4.07
N GLU A 368 3.06 -19.12 3.58
CA GLU A 368 4.21 -19.19 2.67
C GLU A 368 3.98 -20.25 1.59
N ILE A 369 4.42 -19.98 0.37
CA ILE A 369 4.45 -20.91 -0.76
C ILE A 369 5.92 -21.05 -1.19
N LYS A 370 6.50 -22.24 -1.00
CA LYS A 370 7.93 -22.54 -1.28
C LYS A 370 8.17 -23.35 -2.56
N THR A 371 7.10 -23.60 -3.32
CA THR A 371 7.07 -24.49 -4.49
C THR A 371 7.00 -23.72 -5.81
N VAL A 372 7.39 -22.45 -5.81
CA VAL A 372 7.53 -21.62 -7.02
C VAL A 372 8.97 -21.65 -7.53
N VAL A 373 9.21 -21.33 -8.79
CA VAL A 373 10.56 -21.39 -9.37
C VAL A 373 10.96 -20.03 -9.93
N PHE A 374 11.99 -19.42 -9.33
CA PHE A 374 12.54 -18.11 -9.66
C PHE A 374 11.43 -17.05 -9.87
N PRO A 375 10.62 -16.77 -8.84
CA PRO A 375 9.48 -15.87 -8.97
C PRO A 375 9.94 -14.42 -9.12
N LEU A 376 9.53 -13.74 -10.21
CA LEU A 376 9.86 -12.32 -10.44
C LEU A 376 8.71 -11.37 -10.11
N ASP A 377 7.47 -11.86 -10.16
CA ASP A 377 6.28 -11.07 -9.89
C ASP A 377 5.19 -11.95 -9.28
N ALA A 378 4.38 -11.36 -8.40
CA ALA A 378 3.23 -12.03 -7.80
C ALA A 378 2.10 -11.04 -7.52
N GLN A 379 0.86 -11.51 -7.64
CA GLN A 379 -0.34 -10.75 -7.32
C GLN A 379 -1.33 -11.63 -6.58
N LEU A 380 -1.73 -11.20 -5.38
CA LEU A 380 -2.84 -11.81 -4.65
C LEU A 380 -4.16 -11.50 -5.38
N LEU A 381 -4.93 -12.54 -5.69
CA LEU A 381 -6.24 -12.51 -6.32
C LEU A 381 -7.29 -12.82 -5.25
N GLY A 382 -8.11 -11.83 -4.90
CA GLY A 382 -9.00 -11.95 -3.75
C GLY A 382 -8.22 -12.09 -2.45
N GLU A 383 -8.59 -13.06 -1.61
CA GLU A 383 -7.98 -13.36 -0.31
C GLU A 383 -7.36 -14.76 -0.23
N ASP A 384 -7.43 -15.57 -1.29
CA ASP A 384 -7.16 -17.01 -1.22
C ASP A 384 -6.26 -17.56 -2.33
N ARG A 385 -5.91 -16.74 -3.33
CA ARG A 385 -5.14 -17.17 -4.50
C ARG A 385 -4.04 -16.19 -4.88
N VAL A 386 -2.94 -16.70 -5.42
CA VAL A 386 -1.80 -15.90 -5.88
C VAL A 386 -1.51 -16.24 -7.33
N LEU A 387 -1.46 -15.23 -8.20
CA LEU A 387 -0.90 -15.30 -9.55
C LEU A 387 0.60 -15.03 -9.50
N VAL A 388 1.40 -15.86 -10.16
CA VAL A 388 2.87 -15.83 -10.09
C VAL A 388 3.47 -15.88 -11.49
N ALA A 389 4.48 -15.04 -11.75
CA ALA A 389 5.39 -15.19 -12.89
C ALA A 389 6.62 -16.02 -12.48
N GLU A 390 6.66 -17.30 -12.88
CA GLU A 390 7.75 -18.22 -12.58
C GLU A 390 8.74 -18.27 -13.75
N HIS A 391 9.74 -17.39 -13.70
CA HIS A 391 10.60 -17.10 -14.84
C HIS A 391 11.35 -18.35 -15.35
N HIS A 392 12.04 -19.07 -14.47
CA HIS A 392 12.80 -20.27 -14.86
C HIS A 392 11.93 -21.51 -15.09
N ALA A 393 10.67 -21.52 -14.63
CA ALA A 393 9.73 -22.59 -14.95
C ALA A 393 9.01 -22.36 -16.29
N ASN A 394 9.26 -21.24 -16.98
CA ASN A 394 8.61 -20.91 -18.25
C ASN A 394 7.07 -21.01 -18.16
N ARG A 395 6.50 -20.45 -17.08
CA ARG A 395 5.05 -20.39 -16.89
C ARG A 395 4.61 -19.23 -16.03
N ILE A 396 3.34 -18.91 -16.16
CA ILE A 396 2.57 -18.24 -15.11
C ILE A 396 1.67 -19.27 -14.42
N SER A 397 1.48 -19.14 -13.11
CA SER A 397 0.62 -20.02 -12.34
C SER A 397 -0.28 -19.24 -11.40
N GLU A 398 -1.52 -19.70 -11.25
CA GLU A 398 -2.42 -19.31 -10.18
C GLU A 398 -2.43 -20.44 -9.15
N ARG A 399 -2.21 -20.09 -7.89
CA ARG A 399 -2.09 -21.04 -6.79
C ARG A 399 -3.00 -20.66 -5.65
N ASN A 400 -3.51 -21.65 -4.91
CA ASN A 400 -4.11 -21.37 -3.60
C ASN A 400 -3.03 -21.06 -2.55
N LEU A 401 -3.43 -20.63 -1.34
CA LEU A 401 -2.47 -20.30 -0.27
C LEU A 401 -1.68 -21.49 0.31
N ARG A 402 -2.03 -22.73 -0.06
CA ARG A 402 -1.22 -23.93 0.26
C ARG A 402 -0.09 -24.16 -0.74
N GLY A 403 -0.14 -23.47 -1.89
CA GLY A 403 0.82 -23.62 -2.98
C GLY A 403 0.35 -24.54 -4.11
N ASP A 404 -0.84 -25.14 -4.02
CA ASP A 404 -1.40 -26.00 -5.05
C ASP A 404 -1.70 -25.16 -6.31
N VAL A 405 -1.26 -25.63 -7.47
CA VAL A 405 -1.55 -24.97 -8.75
C VAL A 405 -3.01 -25.23 -9.13
N VAL A 406 -3.82 -24.18 -9.21
CA VAL A 406 -5.23 -24.25 -9.61
C VAL A 406 -5.43 -23.87 -11.08
N TRP A 407 -4.49 -23.13 -11.66
CA TRP A 407 -4.42 -22.82 -13.09
C TRP A 407 -2.98 -22.50 -13.50
N GLN A 408 -2.60 -22.78 -14.74
CA GLN A 408 -1.29 -22.38 -15.28
C GLN A 408 -1.34 -22.17 -16.79
N LYS A 409 -0.38 -21.39 -17.31
CA LYS A 409 -0.15 -21.19 -18.73
C LYS A 409 1.35 -21.17 -19.01
N GLY A 410 1.80 -21.93 -20.00
CA GLY A 410 3.17 -21.91 -20.47
C GLY A 410 3.49 -20.57 -21.16
N VAL A 411 4.52 -19.89 -20.69
CA VAL A 411 5.05 -18.65 -21.27
C VAL A 411 6.55 -18.69 -21.03
N VAL A 412 7.38 -18.53 -22.06
CA VAL A 412 8.83 -18.58 -21.88
C VAL A 412 9.31 -17.33 -21.11
N ALA A 413 10.08 -17.56 -20.04
CA ALA A 413 10.76 -16.51 -19.27
C ALA A 413 9.90 -15.28 -18.91
N PRO A 414 8.70 -15.46 -18.29
CA PRO A 414 7.82 -14.34 -17.99
C PRO A 414 8.47 -13.41 -16.97
N LEU A 415 8.26 -12.10 -17.14
CA LEU A 415 8.74 -11.06 -16.22
C LEU A 415 7.63 -10.52 -15.31
N VAL A 416 6.40 -10.50 -15.81
CA VAL A 416 5.20 -9.93 -15.16
C VAL A 416 4.01 -10.83 -15.43
N ALA A 417 3.14 -10.99 -14.43
CA ALA A 417 1.84 -11.64 -14.59
C ALA A 417 0.76 -10.85 -13.83
N GLN A 418 -0.07 -10.08 -14.54
CA GLN A 418 -1.04 -9.15 -13.97
C GLN A 418 -2.47 -9.59 -14.30
N ARG A 419 -3.29 -9.86 -13.27
CA ARG A 419 -4.74 -10.03 -13.45
C ARG A 419 -5.40 -8.65 -13.58
N LEU A 420 -6.16 -8.48 -14.66
CA LEU A 420 -6.88 -7.25 -15.01
C LEU A 420 -8.32 -7.28 -14.46
N ALA A 421 -8.98 -6.12 -14.41
CA ALA A 421 -10.34 -5.97 -13.89
C ALA A 421 -11.39 -6.76 -14.69
N ASN A 422 -11.21 -6.92 -16.00
CA ASN A 422 -12.06 -7.77 -16.85
C ASN A 422 -11.86 -9.29 -16.58
N GLY A 423 -10.87 -9.64 -15.75
CA GLY A 423 -10.50 -11.01 -15.42
C GLY A 423 -9.51 -11.65 -16.38
N ASN A 424 -9.04 -10.96 -17.42
CA ASN A 424 -7.95 -11.44 -18.26
C ASN A 424 -6.60 -11.33 -17.52
N THR A 425 -5.61 -12.08 -17.99
CA THR A 425 -4.24 -12.04 -17.49
C THR A 425 -3.31 -11.42 -18.52
N PHE A 426 -2.76 -10.25 -18.21
CA PHE A 426 -1.67 -9.63 -18.95
C PHE A 426 -0.32 -10.23 -18.53
N VAL A 427 0.54 -10.50 -19.51
CA VAL A 427 1.89 -11.04 -19.29
C VAL A 427 2.88 -10.28 -20.16
N SER A 428 4.05 -9.97 -19.61
CA SER A 428 5.17 -9.47 -20.41
C SER A 428 6.38 -10.39 -20.29
N THR A 429 7.05 -10.62 -21.42
CA THR A 429 8.40 -11.20 -21.47
C THR A 429 9.42 -10.07 -21.71
N ASP A 430 10.66 -10.42 -22.05
CA ASP A 430 11.69 -9.44 -22.45
C ASP A 430 11.51 -8.89 -23.89
N HIS A 431 10.56 -9.42 -24.68
CA HIS A 431 10.36 -9.03 -26.09
C HIS A 431 8.89 -8.92 -26.56
N GLN A 432 7.92 -9.39 -25.78
CA GLN A 432 6.51 -9.34 -26.17
C GLN A 432 5.56 -9.08 -25.00
N PHE A 433 4.36 -8.59 -25.36
CA PHE A 433 3.20 -8.53 -24.48
C PHE A 433 2.18 -9.56 -24.92
N LEU A 434 1.57 -10.24 -23.94
CA LEU A 434 0.56 -11.26 -24.14
C LEU A 434 -0.65 -10.94 -23.25
N GLU A 435 -1.84 -11.33 -23.67
CA GLU A 435 -3.03 -11.35 -22.82
C GLU A 435 -3.80 -12.64 -23.02
N PHE A 436 -4.27 -13.22 -21.93
CA PHE A 436 -5.08 -14.42 -21.93
C PHE A 436 -6.43 -14.17 -21.26
N ASP A 437 -7.50 -14.71 -21.85
CA ASP A 437 -8.81 -14.74 -21.21
C ASP A 437 -8.85 -15.71 -20.01
N LYS A 438 -10.01 -15.79 -19.33
CA LYS A 438 -10.23 -16.69 -18.17
C LYS A 438 -10.07 -18.18 -18.51
N ASN A 439 -10.27 -18.55 -19.77
CA ASN A 439 -10.12 -19.92 -20.26
C ASN A 439 -8.67 -20.22 -20.70
N GLY A 440 -7.79 -19.21 -20.71
CA GLY A 440 -6.41 -19.32 -21.15
C GLY A 440 -6.23 -19.16 -22.66
N ASN A 441 -7.25 -18.69 -23.39
CA ASN A 441 -7.12 -18.34 -24.81
C ASN A 441 -6.37 -17.03 -24.94
N GLU A 442 -5.47 -16.94 -25.92
CA GLU A 442 -4.76 -15.70 -26.20
C GLU A 442 -5.70 -14.69 -26.87
N THR A 443 -5.77 -13.49 -26.30
CA THR A 443 -6.59 -12.37 -26.80
C THR A 443 -5.76 -11.21 -27.32
N MET A 444 -4.46 -11.19 -27.02
CA MET A 444 -3.51 -10.17 -27.48
C MET A 444 -2.12 -10.77 -27.56
N GLN A 445 -1.40 -10.48 -28.65
CA GLN A 445 0.04 -10.68 -28.77
C GLN A 445 0.66 -9.48 -29.49
N ILE A 446 1.62 -8.84 -28.84
CA ILE A 446 2.37 -7.70 -29.39
C ILE A 446 3.84 -8.01 -29.27
N ASN A 447 4.51 -8.22 -30.41
CA ASN A 447 5.95 -8.44 -30.47
C ASN A 447 6.67 -7.09 -30.63
N LEU A 448 7.56 -6.76 -29.70
CA LEU A 448 8.39 -5.55 -29.74
C LEU A 448 9.82 -5.80 -30.24
N GLY A 449 10.22 -7.07 -30.38
CA GLY A 449 11.53 -7.50 -30.88
C GLY A 449 11.49 -8.06 -32.31
N GLY A 450 12.66 -8.11 -32.96
CA GLY A 450 12.88 -8.82 -34.23
C GLY A 450 13.45 -10.23 -34.05
N ASN A 451 13.30 -11.09 -35.07
CA ASN A 451 13.71 -12.50 -35.06
C ASN A 451 15.14 -12.74 -34.57
N GLY A 452 15.32 -13.14 -33.30
CA GLY A 452 16.58 -13.63 -32.76
C GLY A 452 16.65 -13.66 -31.23
N LEU A 453 17.28 -14.71 -30.67
CA LEU A 453 17.67 -14.78 -29.26
C LEU A 453 18.75 -13.71 -29.00
N GLY A 454 18.34 -12.54 -28.52
CA GLY A 454 19.26 -11.45 -28.17
C GLY A 454 18.64 -10.04 -28.14
N ASP A 455 17.48 -9.83 -28.77
CA ASP A 455 16.86 -8.50 -28.88
C ASP A 455 15.91 -8.17 -27.71
N ARG A 456 16.43 -8.17 -26.49
CA ARG A 456 15.65 -7.79 -25.30
C ARG A 456 15.24 -6.32 -25.39
N LYS A 457 13.94 -6.04 -25.40
CA LYS A 457 13.40 -4.68 -25.48
C LYS A 457 12.69 -4.22 -24.21
N ILE A 458 12.18 -5.15 -23.41
CA ILE A 458 11.33 -4.87 -22.25
C ILE A 458 12.09 -5.20 -20.97
N LEU A 459 12.23 -4.24 -20.06
CA LEU A 459 12.79 -4.47 -18.71
C LEU A 459 11.69 -4.73 -17.68
N LYS A 460 10.66 -3.90 -17.72
CA LYS A 460 9.50 -3.91 -16.82
C LYS A 460 8.28 -3.42 -17.58
N ALA A 461 7.11 -3.97 -17.29
CA ALA A 461 5.86 -3.52 -17.89
C ALA A 461 4.68 -3.58 -16.93
N MET A 462 3.61 -2.86 -17.25
CA MET A 462 2.29 -3.02 -16.64
C MET A 462 1.21 -2.63 -17.65
N LYS A 463 0.02 -3.21 -17.52
CA LYS A 463 -1.16 -2.76 -18.26
C LYS A 463 -2.05 -1.90 -17.36
N LEU A 464 -2.46 -0.75 -17.87
CA LEU A 464 -3.30 0.23 -17.19
C LEU A 464 -4.79 -0.09 -17.38
N PRO A 465 -5.68 0.44 -16.52
CA PRO A 465 -7.14 0.24 -16.65
C PRO A 465 -7.74 0.76 -17.96
N ASN A 466 -7.07 1.71 -18.63
CA ASN A 466 -7.47 2.26 -19.93
C ASN A 466 -6.89 1.48 -21.14
N ASP A 467 -6.46 0.23 -20.91
CA ASP A 467 -5.82 -0.67 -21.88
C ASP A 467 -4.45 -0.26 -22.43
N GLU A 468 -3.89 0.86 -21.99
CA GLU A 468 -2.52 1.21 -22.34
C GLU A 468 -1.50 0.29 -21.65
N ILE A 469 -0.37 0.07 -22.32
CA ILE A 469 0.74 -0.71 -21.79
C ILE A 469 1.91 0.24 -21.53
N VAL A 470 2.38 0.29 -20.29
CA VAL A 470 3.54 1.08 -19.89
C VAL A 470 4.74 0.17 -19.80
N CYS A 471 5.86 0.59 -20.39
CA CYS A 471 7.08 -0.19 -20.46
C CYS A 471 8.29 0.67 -20.10
N LEU A 472 9.14 0.19 -19.20
CA LEU A 472 10.54 0.62 -19.14
C LEU A 472 11.31 -0.24 -20.14
N ARG A 473 11.83 0.39 -21.19
CA ARG A 473 12.54 -0.30 -22.26
C ARG A 473 14.03 -0.41 -22.01
N ALA A 474 14.64 -1.39 -22.68
CA ALA A 474 16.06 -1.65 -22.64
C ALA A 474 16.93 -0.52 -23.22
N ASP A 475 16.35 0.42 -23.99
CA ASP A 475 16.99 1.65 -24.48
C ASP A 475 16.86 2.83 -23.49
N ALA A 476 16.46 2.55 -22.24
CA ALA A 476 16.29 3.54 -21.17
C ALA A 476 15.20 4.60 -21.45
N ARG A 477 14.10 4.20 -22.09
CA ARG A 477 12.90 5.03 -22.22
C ARG A 477 11.73 4.46 -21.42
N ILE A 478 10.93 5.35 -20.84
CA ILE A 478 9.56 5.02 -20.47
C ILE A 478 8.71 5.20 -21.72
N VAL A 479 7.97 4.16 -22.10
CA VAL A 479 7.12 4.15 -23.30
C VAL A 479 5.70 3.75 -22.92
N ARG A 480 4.72 4.50 -23.42
CA ARG A 480 3.30 4.17 -23.37
C ARG A 480 2.87 3.66 -24.74
N TYR A 481 2.30 2.47 -24.76
CA TYR A 481 1.72 1.84 -25.94
C TYR A 481 0.19 1.84 -25.82
N ASP A 482 -0.51 1.97 -26.95
CA ASP A 482 -1.92 1.63 -27.00
C ASP A 482 -2.13 0.11 -26.94
N LYS A 483 -3.40 -0.32 -26.92
CA LYS A 483 -3.78 -1.74 -26.88
C LYS A 483 -3.32 -2.57 -28.08
N ASN A 484 -2.84 -1.93 -29.16
CA ASN A 484 -2.36 -2.58 -30.37
C ASN A 484 -0.82 -2.52 -30.48
N GLY A 485 -0.12 -1.95 -29.49
CA GLY A 485 1.33 -1.82 -29.49
C GLY A 485 1.87 -0.58 -30.21
N LYS A 486 1.01 0.39 -30.56
CA LYS A 486 1.46 1.68 -31.12
C LYS A 486 2.01 2.56 -30.00
N GLU A 487 3.21 3.09 -30.17
CA GLU A 487 3.79 4.08 -29.25
C GLU A 487 2.93 5.36 -29.25
N LEU A 488 2.39 5.71 -28.08
CA LEU A 488 1.60 6.92 -27.85
C LEU A 488 2.49 8.07 -27.36
N HIS A 489 3.42 7.77 -26.46
CA HIS A 489 4.31 8.74 -25.85
C HIS A 489 5.55 8.04 -25.28
N SER A 490 6.69 8.74 -25.27
CA SER A 490 7.89 8.29 -24.59
C SER A 490 8.79 9.43 -24.13
N PHE A 491 9.60 9.15 -23.12
CA PHE A 491 10.68 10.02 -22.66
C PHE A 491 11.87 9.20 -22.13
N PRO A 492 13.10 9.72 -22.24
CA PRO A 492 14.28 9.05 -21.73
C PRO A 492 14.38 9.15 -20.19
N VAL A 493 14.97 8.13 -19.58
CA VAL A 493 15.35 8.12 -18.16
C VAL A 493 16.85 7.81 -18.03
N ASN A 494 17.49 8.39 -17.02
CA ASN A 494 18.91 8.15 -16.78
C ASN A 494 19.09 6.90 -15.91
N ILE A 495 19.38 5.75 -16.50
CA ILE A 495 19.60 4.50 -15.77
C ILE A 495 20.83 3.76 -16.30
N GLY A 496 21.83 3.58 -15.44
CA GLY A 496 23.07 2.88 -15.73
C GLY A 496 22.84 1.37 -15.81
N LEU A 497 22.43 0.75 -14.70
CA LEU A 497 22.17 -0.70 -14.65
C LEU A 497 20.72 -1.04 -14.97
N ARG A 498 20.54 -1.80 -16.06
CA ARG A 498 19.23 -2.17 -16.62
C ARG A 498 18.84 -3.59 -16.19
N LEU A 499 18.13 -3.69 -15.07
CA LEU A 499 17.63 -4.96 -14.54
C LEU A 499 16.23 -5.29 -15.09
N TYR A 500 16.03 -6.57 -15.37
CA TYR A 500 14.74 -7.14 -15.79
C TYR A 500 13.97 -7.66 -14.57
N GLY A 501 12.65 -7.66 -14.66
CA GLY A 501 11.78 -8.37 -13.72
C GLY A 501 10.84 -7.46 -12.94
N GLY A 502 9.58 -7.88 -12.84
CA GLY A 502 8.54 -7.17 -12.11
C GLY A 502 7.94 -5.97 -12.85
N ARG A 503 6.90 -5.39 -12.25
CA ARG A 503 6.12 -4.30 -12.83
C ARG A 503 6.76 -2.94 -12.61
N ILE A 504 6.78 -2.12 -13.65
CA ILE A 504 6.91 -0.66 -13.49
C ILE A 504 5.64 -0.13 -12.81
N HIS A 505 5.73 0.96 -12.06
CA HIS A 505 4.56 1.56 -11.42
C HIS A 505 4.30 2.95 -11.99
N MET A 506 3.32 3.03 -12.87
CA MET A 506 2.74 4.27 -13.32
C MET A 506 1.43 4.51 -12.58
N LEU A 507 1.30 5.72 -12.02
CA LEU A 507 0.12 6.18 -11.32
C LEU A 507 -0.97 6.58 -12.33
N PRO A 508 -2.26 6.61 -11.93
CA PRO A 508 -3.35 7.03 -12.82
C PRO A 508 -3.27 8.48 -13.27
N ASN A 509 -2.33 9.26 -12.75
CA ASN A 509 -2.03 10.62 -13.16
C ASN A 509 -0.92 10.72 -14.23
N GLY A 510 -0.39 9.57 -14.67
CA GLY A 510 0.69 9.49 -15.65
C GLY A 510 2.10 9.68 -15.08
N ARG A 511 2.24 9.94 -13.78
CA ARG A 511 3.54 9.92 -13.08
C ARG A 511 4.04 8.49 -12.97
N VAL A 512 5.35 8.30 -12.99
CA VAL A 512 5.97 6.96 -12.96
C VAL A 512 7.10 6.90 -11.96
N LEU A 513 7.11 5.85 -11.13
CA LEU A 513 8.21 5.53 -10.23
C LEU A 513 9.22 4.64 -10.95
N VAL A 514 10.48 5.08 -10.99
CA VAL A 514 11.58 4.41 -11.67
C VAL A 514 12.70 4.12 -10.67
N PRO A 515 12.89 2.85 -10.29
CA PRO A 515 14.06 2.40 -9.54
C PRO A 515 15.32 2.47 -10.41
N GLN A 516 16.34 3.18 -9.94
CA GLN A 516 17.66 3.28 -10.55
C GLN A 516 18.65 2.48 -9.70
N ASN A 517 18.90 1.24 -10.11
CA ASN A 517 19.54 0.25 -9.25
C ASN A 517 20.96 0.65 -8.84
N GLN A 518 21.81 0.96 -9.83
CA GLN A 518 23.22 1.29 -9.62
C GLN A 518 23.39 2.68 -8.98
N GLU A 519 22.50 3.60 -9.28
CA GLU A 519 22.47 4.95 -8.72
C GLU A 519 21.96 4.97 -7.26
N GLY A 520 21.39 3.87 -6.78
CA GLY A 520 20.94 3.75 -5.39
C GLY A 520 19.78 4.68 -5.05
N LYS A 521 18.83 4.85 -5.98
CA LYS A 521 17.68 5.74 -5.77
C LYS A 521 16.43 5.37 -6.54
N VAL A 522 15.31 5.90 -6.10
CA VAL A 522 14.02 5.85 -6.80
C VAL A 522 13.61 7.27 -7.17
N LEU A 523 13.25 7.49 -8.43
CA LEU A 523 12.74 8.77 -8.92
C LEU A 523 11.27 8.66 -9.31
N GLU A 524 10.50 9.72 -9.04
CA GLU A 524 9.18 9.94 -9.63
C GLU A 524 9.32 10.94 -10.77
N TYR A 525 8.91 10.52 -11.96
CA TYR A 525 8.82 11.38 -13.14
C TYR A 525 7.37 11.79 -13.37
N ASP A 526 7.15 13.02 -13.81
CA ASP A 526 5.87 13.43 -14.37
C ASP A 526 5.61 12.81 -15.76
N SER A 527 4.45 13.09 -16.34
CA SER A 527 4.06 12.56 -17.65
C SER A 527 4.92 13.07 -18.81
N GLN A 528 5.78 14.07 -18.59
CA GLN A 528 6.70 14.65 -19.58
C GLN A 528 8.15 14.27 -19.34
N GLY A 529 8.45 13.45 -18.32
CA GLY A 529 9.80 13.01 -17.99
C GLY A 529 10.59 13.98 -17.12
N LYS A 530 9.94 14.94 -16.44
CA LYS A 530 10.59 15.76 -15.41
C LYS A 530 10.57 15.04 -14.07
N VAL A 531 11.71 15.03 -13.37
CA VAL A 531 11.79 14.52 -12.00
C VAL A 531 11.07 15.47 -11.04
N ILE A 532 10.15 14.92 -10.26
CA ILE A 532 9.34 15.66 -9.27
C ILE A 532 9.51 15.15 -7.84
N TRP A 533 10.10 13.97 -7.67
CA TRP A 533 10.43 13.40 -6.36
C TRP A 533 11.59 12.41 -6.46
N GLU A 534 12.39 12.30 -5.40
CA GLU A 534 13.56 11.41 -5.30
C GLU A 534 13.68 10.86 -3.87
N THR A 535 14.15 9.62 -3.74
CA THR A 535 14.63 9.07 -2.47
C THR A 535 15.82 8.12 -2.70
N SER A 536 16.77 8.13 -1.77
CA SER A 536 17.97 7.28 -1.83
C SER A 536 17.70 5.96 -1.11
N ILE A 537 17.79 4.85 -1.84
CA ILE A 537 17.67 3.48 -1.32
C ILE A 537 18.72 2.65 -2.06
N PRO A 538 19.56 1.86 -1.38
CA PRO A 538 20.55 1.03 -2.07
C PRO A 538 19.90 -0.03 -2.98
N SER A 539 20.44 -0.21 -4.18
CA SER A 539 20.10 -1.29 -5.13
C SER A 539 18.60 -1.54 -5.36
N PRO A 540 17.76 -0.52 -5.58
CA PRO A 540 16.31 -0.69 -5.63
C PRO A 540 15.90 -1.43 -6.91
N ILE A 541 14.83 -2.23 -6.84
CA ILE A 541 14.33 -3.03 -7.98
C ILE A 541 12.85 -2.82 -8.28
N ALA A 542 12.04 -2.50 -7.28
CA ALA A 542 10.63 -2.15 -7.45
C ALA A 542 10.27 -1.01 -6.51
N ALA A 543 9.32 -0.18 -6.95
CA ALA A 543 8.73 0.87 -6.14
C ALA A 543 7.24 0.99 -6.48
N THR A 544 6.40 1.14 -5.47
CA THR A 544 4.94 1.29 -5.61
C THR A 544 4.47 2.42 -4.70
N ARG A 545 3.70 3.38 -5.26
CA ARG A 545 3.06 4.42 -4.45
C ARG A 545 1.84 3.80 -3.78
N LEU A 546 1.74 3.95 -2.47
CA LEU A 546 0.61 3.50 -1.67
C LEU A 546 -0.47 4.58 -1.59
N SER A 547 -1.69 4.17 -1.24
CA SER A 547 -2.85 5.05 -1.09
C SER A 547 -2.70 6.09 0.03
N ASN A 548 -1.84 5.82 1.01
CA ASN A 548 -1.43 6.75 2.07
C ASN A 548 -0.26 7.65 1.64
N GLY A 549 0.21 7.55 0.39
CA GLY A 549 1.24 8.42 -0.20
C GLY A 549 2.66 8.01 0.07
N ASN A 550 2.86 7.03 0.95
CA ASN A 550 4.16 6.41 1.15
C ASN A 550 4.55 5.61 -0.08
N THR A 551 5.83 5.31 -0.20
CA THR A 551 6.37 4.52 -1.31
C THR A 551 6.96 3.23 -0.73
N LEU A 552 6.39 2.09 -1.12
CA LEU A 552 6.94 0.77 -0.80
C LEU A 552 7.99 0.41 -1.86
N ILE A 553 9.22 0.16 -1.42
CA ILE A 553 10.40 -0.05 -2.25
C ILE A 553 11.02 -1.39 -1.87
N THR A 554 11.44 -2.17 -2.86
CA THR A 554 12.23 -3.38 -2.62
C THR A 554 13.61 -3.27 -3.23
N SER A 555 14.56 -4.01 -2.67
CA SER A 555 15.97 -3.93 -3.02
C SER A 555 16.55 -5.30 -3.38
N MET A 556 17.51 -5.27 -4.30
CA MET A 556 18.41 -6.40 -4.61
C MET A 556 19.52 -6.54 -3.56
N ASP A 557 19.68 -5.58 -2.66
CA ASP A 557 20.50 -5.76 -1.46
C ASP A 557 19.68 -6.51 -0.41
N PRO A 558 20.05 -7.76 -0.07
CA PRO A 558 19.31 -8.54 0.91
C PRO A 558 19.40 -7.96 2.34
N ASN A 559 20.34 -7.04 2.61
CA ASN A 559 20.39 -6.32 3.88
C ASN A 559 19.31 -5.23 3.97
N ILE A 560 18.76 -4.78 2.83
CA ILE A 560 17.68 -3.81 2.77
C ILE A 560 16.32 -4.51 2.67
N GLY A 561 16.22 -5.54 1.81
CA GLY A 561 14.98 -6.30 1.62
C GLY A 561 13.85 -5.43 1.05
N ALA A 562 12.88 -5.06 1.89
CA ALA A 562 11.79 -4.15 1.54
C ALA A 562 11.64 -3.03 2.59
N VAL A 563 11.33 -1.82 2.13
CA VAL A 563 11.18 -0.62 2.97
C VAL A 563 10.00 0.22 2.49
N GLU A 564 9.32 0.87 3.42
CA GLU A 564 8.33 1.90 3.12
C GLU A 564 8.87 3.24 3.59
N VAL A 565 8.84 4.23 2.70
CA VAL A 565 9.24 5.60 3.01
C VAL A 565 8.07 6.56 2.83
N ASN A 566 7.99 7.58 3.68
CA ASN A 566 7.05 8.68 3.45
C ASN A 566 7.54 9.62 2.33
N ARG A 567 6.75 10.65 1.99
CA ARG A 567 7.12 11.63 0.95
C ARG A 567 8.39 12.43 1.24
N ALA A 568 8.81 12.51 2.50
CA ALA A 568 10.07 13.14 2.88
C ALA A 568 11.27 12.17 2.79
N GLY A 569 11.05 10.91 2.39
CA GLY A 569 12.08 9.87 2.34
C GLY A 569 12.39 9.23 3.68
N VAL A 570 11.61 9.50 4.73
CA VAL A 570 11.79 8.90 6.06
C VAL A 570 11.23 7.49 6.06
N HIS A 571 12.02 6.53 6.55
CA HIS A 571 11.59 5.14 6.71
C HIS A 571 10.48 5.04 7.76
N VAL A 572 9.37 4.40 7.39
CA VAL A 572 8.22 4.17 8.28
C VAL A 572 7.93 2.68 8.47
N TRP A 573 8.51 1.82 7.65
CA TRP A 573 8.44 0.36 7.79
C TRP A 573 9.62 -0.29 7.07
N SER A 574 10.05 -1.46 7.55
CA SER A 574 11.02 -2.30 6.86
C SER A 574 10.73 -3.77 7.06
N TYR A 575 11.29 -4.58 6.17
CA TYR A 575 11.32 -6.02 6.26
C TYR A 575 12.61 -6.57 5.66
N GLN A 576 13.28 -7.38 6.47
CA GLN A 576 14.44 -8.16 6.07
C GLN A 576 14.17 -9.61 6.46
N HIS A 577 14.36 -10.53 5.51
CA HIS A 577 14.22 -11.96 5.79
C HIS A 577 15.51 -12.49 6.44
N SER A 578 15.39 -13.36 7.44
CA SER A 578 16.52 -13.89 8.23
C SER A 578 17.57 -14.63 7.38
N SER A 579 17.15 -15.24 6.27
CA SER A 579 18.05 -15.93 5.33
C SER A 579 18.77 -15.03 4.34
N ASN A 580 18.74 -13.70 4.50
CA ASN A 580 19.44 -12.73 3.65
C ASN A 580 19.19 -12.94 2.14
N THR A 581 17.91 -12.98 1.76
CA THR A 581 17.45 -13.18 0.36
C THR A 581 17.01 -11.85 -0.26
N ARG A 582 17.17 -11.75 -1.58
CA ARG A 582 16.70 -10.60 -2.35
C ARG A 582 15.17 -10.59 -2.42
N VAL A 583 14.61 -9.38 -2.32
CA VAL A 583 13.17 -9.15 -2.41
C VAL A 583 12.87 -8.46 -3.74
N THR A 584 12.31 -9.21 -4.70
CA THR A 584 12.03 -8.68 -6.05
C THR A 584 10.76 -7.86 -6.10
N ARG A 585 9.78 -8.19 -5.26
CA ARG A 585 8.49 -7.51 -5.21
C ARG A 585 7.91 -7.54 -3.80
N ALA A 586 7.29 -6.44 -3.42
CA ALA A 586 6.40 -6.35 -2.27
C ALA A 586 5.15 -5.58 -2.66
N THR A 587 4.00 -5.91 -2.07
CA THR A 587 2.74 -5.19 -2.30
C THR A 587 1.96 -5.09 -1.00
N ARG A 588 1.65 -3.87 -0.59
CA ARG A 588 0.84 -3.60 0.60
C ARG A 588 -0.63 -3.91 0.31
N ARG A 589 -1.29 -4.49 1.31
CA ARG A 589 -2.69 -4.90 1.31
C ARG A 589 -3.37 -4.42 2.56
#